data_AF-A0A2S9G503-F1
#
_entry.id   AF-A0A2S9G503-F1
#
_cell.length_a   1.000
_cell.length_b   1.000
_cell.length_c   1.000
_cell.angle_alpha   90.00
_cell.angle_beta   90.00
_cell.angle_gamma   90.00
#
_symmetry.space_group_name_H-M   'P 1'
#
loop_
_entity.id
_entity.type
_entity.pdbx_description
1 polymer ?
#
loop_
_entity_poly.entity_id
_entity_poly.type
_entity_poly.pdbx_seq_one_letter_code
_entity_poly.pdbx_strand_id
1 'polypeptide(L)'
;GRTVEIAVQDEQRGTGHAVACGLTVLPGDFSGVVVVTAGDVPLLDTDTLGDLITAHNSESAVATVLTTTLVDPTGYGRILRTQA
;
A
#
# COMPACT_ATOMS: atom_id res chain seq x y z
N GLY A 1 8.38 21.68 7.17
CA GLY A 1 8.38 20.24 6.86
C GLY A 1 7.41 19.52 7.78
N ARG A 2 7.08 18.27 7.47
CA ARG A 2 6.25 17.40 8.33
C ARG A 2 7.13 16.36 9.01
N THR A 3 6.69 15.84 10.16
CA THR A 3 7.33 14.69 10.81
C THR A 3 7.22 13.44 9.94
N VAL A 4 8.29 12.66 9.91
CA VAL A 4 8.38 11.34 9.29
C VAL A 4 8.97 10.39 10.31
N GLU A 5 8.18 9.41 10.74
CA GLU A 5 8.62 8.36 11.66
C GLU A 5 9.36 7.27 10.89
N ILE A 6 10.36 6.66 11.54
CA ILE A 6 11.17 5.59 10.95
C ILE A 6 10.94 4.32 11.76
N ALA A 7 10.50 3.25 11.08
CA ALA A 7 10.48 1.90 11.62
C ALA A 7 11.59 1.07 10.95
N VAL A 8 12.34 0.32 11.74
CA VAL A 8 13.46 -0.49 11.24
C VAL A 8 12.98 -1.91 10.96
N GLN A 9 13.32 -2.43 9.79
CA GLN A 9 13.20 -3.85 9.45
C GLN A 9 14.60 -4.48 9.48
N ASP A 10 15.01 -5.01 10.62
CA ASP A 10 16.37 -5.57 10.80
C ASP A 10 16.66 -6.74 9.84
N GLU A 11 15.69 -7.64 9.66
CA GLU A 11 15.76 -8.76 8.72
C GLU A 11 14.73 -8.63 7.59
N GLN A 12 15.18 -8.65 6.33
CA GLN A 12 14.32 -8.44 5.16
C GLN A 12 13.52 -9.70 4.77
N ARG A 13 12.58 -10.09 5.64
CA ARG A 13 11.71 -11.27 5.48
C ARG A 13 10.50 -11.02 4.54
N GLY A 14 10.64 -10.10 3.60
CA GLY A 14 9.62 -9.74 2.61
C GLY A 14 8.76 -8.53 2.97
N THR A 15 7.88 -8.14 2.04
CA THR A 15 7.04 -6.92 2.13
C THR A 15 6.01 -6.99 3.24
N GLY A 16 5.44 -8.16 3.51
CA GLY A 16 4.54 -8.36 4.65
C GLY A 16 5.22 -8.09 6.00
N HIS A 17 6.48 -8.53 6.15
CA HIS A 17 7.28 -8.22 7.35
C HIS A 17 7.59 -6.72 7.43
N ALA A 18 7.88 -6.07 6.29
CA ALA A 18 8.15 -4.63 6.27
C ALA A 18 6.93 -3.81 6.74
N VAL A 19 5.73 -4.17 6.29
CA VAL A 19 4.48 -3.56 6.78
C VAL A 19 4.31 -3.81 8.28
N ALA A 20 4.55 -5.04 8.75
CA ALA A 20 4.46 -5.37 10.17
C ALA A 20 5.41 -4.50 11.03
N CYS A 21 6.66 -4.29 10.60
CA CYS A 21 7.59 -3.36 11.24
C CYS A 21 7.05 -1.93 11.23
N GLY A 22 6.54 -1.44 10.09
CA GLY A 22 5.96 -0.10 9.97
C GLY A 22 4.75 0.15 10.86
N LEU A 23 3.91 -0.86 11.09
CA LEU A 23 2.74 -0.73 11.97
C LEU A 23 3.13 -0.55 13.46
N THR A 24 4.35 -0.92 13.87
CA THR A 24 4.77 -0.82 15.27
C THR A 24 4.94 0.62 15.77
N VAL A 25 5.06 1.60 14.87
CA VAL A 25 5.15 3.02 15.23
C VAL A 25 3.78 3.71 15.31
N LEU A 26 2.70 3.03 14.90
CA LEU A 26 1.35 3.56 15.02
C LEU A 26 0.82 3.39 16.46
N PRO A 27 -0.09 4.27 16.92
CA PRO A 27 -0.81 4.08 18.17
C PRO A 27 -1.56 2.73 18.19
N GLY A 28 -1.61 2.07 19.35
CA GLY A 28 -2.27 0.75 19.48
C GLY A 28 -3.79 0.78 19.27
N ASP A 29 -4.41 1.96 19.37
CA ASP A 29 -5.82 2.24 19.11
C ASP A 29 -6.06 2.87 17.73
N PHE A 30 -5.05 2.90 16.85
CA PHE A 30 -5.19 3.45 15.52
C PHE A 30 -6.26 2.70 14.71
N SER A 31 -7.29 3.43 14.28
CA SER A 31 -8.43 2.89 13.53
C SER A 31 -8.59 3.51 12.14
N GLY A 32 -7.57 4.21 11.65
CA GLY A 32 -7.58 4.87 10.34
C GLY A 32 -7.21 3.92 9.19
N VAL A 33 -7.30 4.44 7.97
CA VAL A 33 -6.83 3.73 6.77
C VAL A 33 -5.30 3.74 6.73
N VAL A 34 -4.69 2.57 6.53
CA VAL A 34 -3.25 2.42 6.27
C VAL A 34 -3.02 2.29 4.77
N VAL A 35 -2.34 3.27 4.18
CA VAL A 35 -1.89 3.19 2.78
C VAL A 35 -0.47 2.65 2.73
N VAL A 36 -0.26 1.59 1.95
CA VAL A 36 1.05 0.98 1.74
C VAL A 36 1.50 1.26 0.30
N THR A 37 2.73 1.77 0.14
CA THR A 37 3.37 1.97 -1.17
C THR A 37 4.83 1.49 -1.10
N ALA A 38 5.46 1.31 -2.26
CA ALA A 38 6.87 0.98 -2.38
C ALA A 38 7.68 2.23 -2.73
N GLY A 39 8.89 2.35 -2.17
CA GLY A 39 9.77 3.50 -2.36
C GLY A 39 10.40 3.59 -3.75
N ASP A 40 10.23 2.57 -4.59
CA ASP A 40 10.78 2.43 -5.93
C ASP A 40 9.76 2.72 -7.05
N VAL A 41 8.61 3.33 -6.73
CA VAL A 41 7.59 3.78 -7.68
C VAL A 41 7.62 5.31 -7.83
N PRO A 42 8.61 5.88 -8.55
CA PRO A 42 8.88 7.33 -8.52
C PRO A 42 7.82 8.20 -9.22
N LEU A 43 6.97 7.60 -10.05
CA LEU A 43 5.92 8.30 -10.78
C LEU A 43 4.56 8.27 -10.07
N LEU A 44 4.48 7.70 -8.87
CA LEU A 44 3.26 7.75 -8.07
C LEU A 44 3.03 9.18 -7.59
N ASP A 45 1.88 9.74 -7.94
CA ASP A 45 1.50 11.11 -7.60
C ASP A 45 0.42 11.18 -6.51
N THR A 46 0.13 12.41 -6.08
CA THR A 46 -0.86 12.68 -5.04
C THR A 46 -2.28 12.38 -5.48
N ASP A 47 -2.59 12.60 -6.75
CA ASP A 47 -3.94 12.45 -7.29
C ASP A 47 -4.32 10.97 -7.30
N THR A 48 -3.40 10.09 -7.74
CA THR A 48 -3.58 8.64 -7.70
C THR A 48 -3.81 8.13 -6.27
N LEU A 49 -3.07 8.65 -5.29
CA LEU A 49 -3.24 8.28 -3.89
C LEU A 49 -4.57 8.78 -3.31
N GLY A 50 -4.99 9.99 -3.67
CA GLY A 50 -6.28 10.56 -3.27
C GLY A 50 -7.46 9.74 -3.81
N ASP A 51 -7.39 9.36 -5.08
CA ASP A 51 -8.40 8.53 -5.73
C ASP A 51 -8.47 7.13 -5.11
N LEU A 52 -7.32 6.51 -4.79
CA LEU A 52 -7.26 5.22 -4.11
C LEU A 52 -7.98 5.25 -2.75
N ILE A 53 -7.70 6.26 -1.92
CA ILE A 53 -8.32 6.42 -0.60
C ILE A 53 -9.83 6.68 -0.75
N THR A 54 -10.22 7.49 -1.73
CA THR A 54 -11.62 7.80 -2.01
C THR A 54 -12.38 6.53 -2.41
N ALA A 55 -11.86 5.74 -3.34
CA ALA A 55 -12.46 4.48 -3.77
C ALA A 55 -12.52 3.45 -2.63
N HIS A 56 -11.50 3.39 -1.79
CA HIS A 56 -11.48 2.51 -0.61
C HIS A 56 -12.61 2.83 0.36
N ASN A 57 -12.81 4.12 0.67
CA ASN A 57 -13.84 4.57 1.59
C ASN A 57 -15.25 4.45 1.00
N SER A 58 -15.43 4.78 -0.29
CA SER A 58 -16.75 4.75 -0.93
C SER A 58 -17.35 3.36 -0.99
N GLU A 59 -16.51 2.35 -1.22
CA GLU A 59 -16.91 0.94 -1.26
C GLU A 59 -16.93 0.28 0.13
N SER A 60 -16.56 1.02 1.19
CA SER A 60 -16.32 0.45 2.53
C SER A 60 -15.45 -0.81 2.48
N ALA A 61 -14.45 -0.79 1.60
CA ALA A 61 -13.64 -1.96 1.30
C ALA A 61 -12.73 -2.30 2.49
N VAL A 62 -12.55 -3.58 2.79
CA VAL A 62 -11.55 -4.02 3.78
C VAL A 62 -10.12 -3.81 3.24
N ALA A 63 -9.95 -3.94 1.93
CA ALA A 63 -8.69 -3.68 1.23
C ALA A 63 -8.96 -3.23 -0.21
N THR A 64 -8.16 -2.28 -0.68
CA THR A 64 -8.20 -1.80 -2.07
C THR A 64 -6.79 -1.89 -2.64
N VAL A 65 -6.66 -2.45 -3.85
CA VAL A 65 -5.37 -2.65 -4.51
C VAL A 65 -5.36 -1.85 -5.81
N LEU A 66 -4.37 -0.97 -5.97
CA LEU A 66 -4.13 -0.27 -7.23
C LEU A 66 -3.57 -1.26 -8.26
N THR A 67 -4.16 -1.29 -9.46
CA THR A 67 -3.75 -2.20 -10.53
C THR A 67 -3.57 -1.45 -11.84
N THR A 68 -2.71 -1.95 -12.72
CA THR A 68 -2.57 -1.45 -14.09
C THR A 68 -2.40 -2.61 -15.06
N THR A 69 -2.53 -2.33 -16.35
CA THR A 69 -2.33 -3.30 -17.43
C THR A 69 -1.08 -2.90 -18.22
N LEU A 70 -0.15 -3.84 -18.34
CA LEU A 70 1.11 -3.66 -19.07
C LEU A 70 1.16 -4.63 -20.25
N VAL A 71 1.80 -4.20 -21.34
CA VAL A 71 2.07 -5.08 -22.49
C VAL A 71 3.02 -6.22 -22.09
N ASP A 72 4.08 -5.89 -21.34
CA ASP A 72 4.96 -6.87 -20.70
C ASP A 72 4.87 -6.75 -19.17
N PRO A 73 4.19 -7.69 -18.50
CA PRO A 73 4.01 -7.63 -17.05
C PRO A 73 5.13 -8.37 -16.28
N THR A 74 6.22 -8.82 -16.92
CA THR A 74 7.31 -9.58 -16.28
C THR A 74 7.80 -8.91 -14.98
N GLY A 75 7.96 -9.70 -13.91
CA GLY A 75 8.38 -9.22 -12.58
C GLY A 75 7.25 -8.71 -11.67
N TYR A 76 6.08 -8.33 -12.20
CA TYR A 76 4.93 -7.91 -11.37
C TYR A 76 4.17 -9.11 -10.77
N GLY A 77 3.47 -8.88 -9.66
CA GLY A 77 2.39 -9.77 -9.22
C GLY A 77 1.25 -9.84 -10.24
N ARG A 78 0.43 -10.89 -10.20
CA ARG A 78 -0.72 -11.05 -11.11
C ARG A 78 -2.02 -10.96 -10.34
N ILE A 79 -2.90 -10.08 -10.78
CA ILE A 79 -4.25 -9.97 -10.24
C ILE A 79 -5.10 -11.07 -10.89
N LEU A 80 -5.44 -12.09 -10.11
CA LEU A 80 -6.37 -13.13 -10.52
C LEU A 80 -7.78 -12.69 -10.15
N ARG A 81 -8.68 -12.66 -11.13
CA ARG A 81 -10.10 -12.33 -10.93
C ARG A 81 -10.92 -13.57 -11.29
N THR A 82 -11.85 -13.96 -10.44
CA THR A 82 -12.89 -14.93 -10.81
C THR A 82 -13.97 -14.20 -11.60
N GLN A 83 -14.66 -14.90 -12.50
CA GLN A 83 -15.89 -14.36 -13.07
C GLN A 83 -16.95 -14.28 -11.96
N ALA A 84 -17.76 -13.22 -11.98
CA ALA A 84 -18.95 -13.12 -11.14
C ALA A 84 -20.03 -14.10 -11.62
#